data_AF-A0A076PHM8-F1
#
_entry.id   AF-A0A076PHM8-F1
#
_cell.length_a   1.000
_cell.length_b   1.000
_cell.length_c   1.000
_cell.angle_alpha   90.00
_cell.angle_beta   90.00
_cell.angle_gamma   90.00
#
_symmetry.space_group_name_H-M   'P 1'
#
loop_
_entity.id
_entity.type
_entity.pdbx_description
1 polymer ?
#
loop_
_entity_poly.entity_id
_entity_poly.type
_entity_poly.pdbx_seq_one_letter_code
_entity_poly.pdbx_strand_id
1 'polypeptide(L)'
;MFACSTGKKRVSLCMSGSGNQLAYRLAPIDGVPEMLYPASATAASPAFKQGTQVGANGQAVPYVSFDKGIYRYAVYGSTTTAQGILVEQNGKRIADLRCQADRLSELGTSNLQSLGLVQDQRPLLLS
;
A
#
# COMPACT_ATOMS: atom_id res chain seq x y z
N MET A 1 7.15 5.88 5.12
CA MET A 1 7.53 5.46 3.75
C MET A 1 7.76 3.94 3.77
N PHE A 2 7.26 3.17 2.80
CA PHE A 2 7.24 1.70 2.84
C PHE A 2 7.89 1.11 1.59
N ALA A 3 8.65 0.01 1.76
CA ALA A 3 9.11 -0.81 0.64
C ALA A 3 9.36 -2.25 1.09
N CYS A 4 8.98 -3.22 0.26
CA CYS A 4 9.29 -4.62 0.50
C CYS A 4 9.42 -5.43 -0.79
N SER A 5 10.08 -6.58 -0.69
CA SER A 5 10.06 -7.62 -1.72
C SER A 5 8.92 -8.61 -1.44
N THR A 6 8.20 -9.03 -2.47
CA THR A 6 7.25 -10.16 -2.44
C THR A 6 7.87 -11.41 -3.06
N GLY A 7 9.21 -11.49 -3.11
CA GLY A 7 10.01 -12.53 -3.77
C GLY A 7 10.30 -12.22 -5.24
N LYS A 8 9.26 -12.03 -6.06
CA LYS A 8 9.42 -11.73 -7.50
C LYS A 8 9.30 -10.25 -7.83
N LYS A 9 8.66 -9.47 -6.95
CA LYS A 9 8.35 -8.06 -7.17
C LYS A 9 8.77 -7.23 -5.99
N ARG A 10 9.15 -5.98 -6.25
CA ARG A 10 9.32 -4.93 -5.26
C ARG A 10 8.08 -4.05 -5.26
N VAL A 11 7.60 -3.78 -4.07
CA VAL A 11 6.53 -2.81 -3.83
C VAL A 11 7.10 -1.65 -3.03
N SER A 12 6.72 -0.43 -3.39
CA SER A 12 7.02 0.75 -2.60
C SER A 12 5.85 1.72 -2.54
N LEU A 13 5.66 2.32 -1.38
CA LEU A 13 4.81 3.48 -1.16
C LEU A 13 5.69 4.62 -0.64
N CYS A 14 5.99 5.56 -1.53
CA CYS A 14 6.92 6.64 -1.28
C CYS A 14 6.23 8.01 -1.31
N MET A 15 6.80 8.99 -0.63
CA MET A 15 6.43 10.39 -0.86
C MET A 15 7.02 10.82 -2.21
N SER A 16 6.23 11.50 -3.04
CA SER A 16 6.70 12.13 -4.26
C SER A 16 7.29 13.51 -3.96
N GLY A 17 8.13 14.02 -4.87
CA GLY A 17 9.04 15.15 -4.64
C GLY A 17 8.41 16.49 -4.20
N SER A 18 7.10 16.66 -4.28
CA SER A 18 6.37 17.83 -3.75
C SER A 18 6.09 17.73 -2.24
N GLY A 19 6.52 16.66 -1.56
CA GLY A 19 6.49 16.54 -0.10
C GLY A 19 5.12 16.23 0.51
N ASN A 20 4.03 16.30 -0.26
CA ASN A 20 2.68 16.03 0.24
C ASN A 20 1.84 15.10 -0.65
N GLN A 21 2.50 14.32 -1.50
CA GLN A 21 1.84 13.37 -2.40
C GLN A 21 2.47 12.00 -2.26
N LEU A 22 1.66 10.94 -2.30
CA LEU A 22 2.14 9.57 -2.30
C LEU A 22 2.28 9.04 -3.72
N ALA A 23 3.21 8.11 -3.89
CA ALA A 23 3.39 7.33 -5.09
C ALA A 23 3.52 5.84 -4.73
N TYR A 24 2.70 5.02 -5.35
CA TYR A 24 2.76 3.57 -5.30
C TYR A 24 3.50 3.04 -6.53
N ARG A 25 4.40 2.07 -6.32
CA ARG A 25 5.08 1.35 -7.39
C ARG A 25 5.07 -0.16 -7.10
N LEU A 26 4.75 -0.94 -8.12
CA LEU A 26 4.96 -2.39 -8.19
C LEU A 26 5.84 -2.68 -9.41
N ALA A 27 6.97 -3.33 -9.21
CA ALA A 27 7.91 -3.67 -10.28
C ALA A 27 8.52 -5.06 -10.02
N PRO A 28 8.97 -5.80 -11.05
CA PRO A 28 9.95 -6.86 -10.85
C PRO A 28 11.21 -6.31 -10.14
N ILE A 29 11.95 -7.16 -9.43
CA ILE A 29 13.11 -6.74 -8.61
C ILE A 29 14.14 -5.89 -9.38
N ASP A 30 14.32 -6.16 -10.68
CA ASP A 30 15.22 -5.43 -11.58
C ASP A 30 14.50 -4.95 -12.86
N GLY A 31 13.18 -4.76 -12.77
CA GLY A 31 12.33 -4.44 -13.91
C GLY A 31 11.79 -3.01 -13.90
N VAL A 32 11.19 -2.66 -15.04
CA VAL A 32 10.34 -1.47 -15.14
C VAL A 32 9.07 -1.65 -14.29
N PRO A 33 8.50 -0.57 -13.74
CA PRO A 33 7.23 -0.64 -13.03
C PRO A 33 6.13 -1.30 -13.89
N GLU A 34 5.52 -2.35 -13.37
CA GLU A 34 4.27 -2.89 -13.92
C GLU A 34 3.06 -2.05 -13.47
N MET A 35 3.16 -1.43 -12.29
CA MET A 35 2.16 -0.52 -11.78
C MET A 35 2.83 0.72 -11.18
N LEU A 36 2.34 1.88 -11.60
CA LEU A 36 2.65 3.18 -11.00
C LEU A 36 1.32 3.88 -10.71
N TYR A 37 1.18 4.44 -9.51
CA TYR A 37 0.04 5.24 -9.14
C TYR A 37 0.44 6.45 -8.27
N PRO A 38 0.00 7.67 -8.62
CA PRO A 38 -0.68 8.02 -9.86
C PRO A 38 0.25 7.81 -11.07
N ALA A 39 -0.32 7.49 -12.24
CA ALA A 39 0.47 7.30 -13.45
C ALA A 39 1.13 8.60 -13.96
N SER A 40 0.57 9.76 -13.59
CA SER A 40 1.14 11.08 -13.84
C SER A 40 1.28 11.86 -12.53
N ALA A 41 2.42 12.53 -12.35
CA ALA A 41 2.67 13.44 -11.24
C ALA A 41 1.80 14.71 -11.28
N THR A 42 1.12 14.98 -12.40
CA THR A 42 0.18 16.11 -12.55
C THR A 42 -1.24 15.82 -12.07
N ALA A 43 -1.52 14.60 -11.57
CA ALA A 43 -2.82 14.28 -10.99
C ALA A 43 -3.09 15.18 -9.77
N ALA A 44 -4.21 15.93 -9.80
CA ALA A 44 -4.53 17.00 -8.85
C ALA A 44 -4.44 16.60 -7.37
N SER A 45 -4.71 15.32 -7.06
CA SER A 45 -4.11 14.58 -5.95
C SER A 45 -4.55 13.14 -6.09
N PRO A 46 -3.67 12.13 -6.04
CA PRO A 46 -4.10 10.74 -5.98
C PRO A 46 -4.92 10.51 -4.70
N ALA A 47 -6.10 9.92 -4.82
CA ALA A 47 -7.02 9.69 -3.69
C ALA A 47 -6.57 8.48 -2.86
N PHE A 48 -5.35 8.55 -2.33
CA PHE A 48 -4.91 7.64 -1.29
C PHE A 48 -5.77 7.85 -0.05
N LYS A 49 -6.20 6.74 0.52
CA LYS A 49 -6.95 6.69 1.77
C LYS A 49 -6.12 5.92 2.79
N GLN A 50 -6.33 6.21 4.06
CA GLN A 50 -5.72 5.46 5.16
C GLN A 50 -6.79 4.68 5.91
N GLY A 51 -6.39 3.60 6.56
CA GLY A 51 -7.26 2.88 7.46
C GLY A 51 -6.46 1.98 8.40
N THR A 52 -7.18 1.33 9.30
CA THR A 52 -6.63 0.31 10.19
C THR A 52 -7.59 -0.86 10.19
N GLN A 53 -7.04 -2.07 10.20
CA GLN A 53 -7.78 -3.31 10.36
C GLN A 53 -7.20 -4.12 11.52
N VAL A 54 -7.95 -5.11 11.99
CA VAL A 54 -7.45 -6.07 12.97
C VAL A 54 -6.87 -7.26 12.23
N GLY A 55 -5.58 -7.55 12.46
CA GLY A 55 -4.89 -8.72 11.92
C GLY A 55 -5.31 -10.02 12.63
N ALA A 56 -4.88 -11.15 12.09
CA ALA A 56 -5.24 -12.48 12.61
C ALA A 56 -4.83 -12.73 14.08
N ASN A 57 -3.84 -12.00 14.58
CA ASN A 57 -3.37 -12.07 15.96
C ASN A 57 -4.03 -11.00 16.87
N GLY A 58 -5.09 -10.34 16.42
CA GLY A 58 -5.78 -9.28 17.16
C GLY A 58 -5.07 -7.92 17.14
N GLN A 59 -3.91 -7.80 16.49
CA GLN A 59 -3.17 -6.53 16.45
C GLN A 59 -3.69 -5.60 15.34
N ALA A 60 -3.64 -4.30 15.60
CA ALA A 60 -3.93 -3.28 14.60
C ALA A 60 -2.88 -3.33 13.47
N VAL A 61 -3.36 -3.38 12.22
CA VAL A 61 -2.56 -3.34 11.01
C VAL A 61 -2.98 -2.09 10.22
N PRO A 62 -2.15 -1.04 10.16
CA PRO A 62 -2.45 0.12 9.35
C PRO A 62 -2.32 -0.23 7.87
N TYR A 63 -3.08 0.47 7.04
CA TYR A 63 -2.96 0.35 5.60
C TYR A 63 -3.19 1.70 4.90
N VAL A 64 -2.65 1.79 3.69
CA VAL A 64 -2.96 2.85 2.72
C VAL A 64 -3.56 2.19 1.49
N SER A 65 -4.67 2.71 1.01
CA SER A 65 -5.37 2.20 -0.16
C SER A 65 -5.56 3.25 -1.24
N PHE A 66 -5.78 2.80 -2.47
CA PHE A 66 -6.24 3.63 -3.57
C PHE A 66 -7.02 2.79 -4.57
N ASP A 67 -7.87 3.46 -5.35
CA ASP A 67 -8.65 2.85 -6.42
C ASP A 67 -8.01 3.15 -7.78
N LYS A 68 -7.99 2.14 -8.66
CA LYS A 68 -7.58 2.25 -10.06
C LYS A 68 -8.56 1.46 -10.92
N GLY A 69 -9.59 2.14 -11.43
CA GLY A 69 -10.70 1.50 -12.11
C GLY A 69 -11.48 0.60 -11.14
N ILE A 70 -11.69 -0.66 -11.53
CA ILE A 70 -12.39 -1.67 -10.71
C ILE A 70 -11.50 -2.30 -9.62
N TYR A 71 -10.23 -1.91 -9.55
CA TYR A 71 -9.28 -2.46 -8.60
C TYR A 71 -9.07 -1.53 -7.41
N ARG A 72 -9.00 -2.12 -6.22
CA ARG A 72 -8.51 -1.47 -5.01
C ARG A 72 -7.19 -2.12 -4.62
N TYR A 73 -6.17 -1.31 -4.44
CA TYR A 73 -4.87 -1.74 -3.93
C TYR A 73 -4.75 -1.25 -2.50
N ALA A 74 -4.34 -2.13 -1.58
CA ALA A 74 -4.09 -1.76 -0.19
C ALA A 74 -2.72 -2.26 0.24
N VAL A 75 -1.82 -1.32 0.54
CA VAL A 75 -0.53 -1.58 1.16
C VAL A 75 -0.74 -1.59 2.67
N TYR A 76 -0.52 -2.74 3.32
CA TYR A 76 -0.70 -2.90 4.75
C TYR A 76 0.62 -3.29 5.41
N GLY A 77 0.79 -2.94 6.69
CA GLY A 77 2.01 -3.30 7.40
C GLY A 77 2.06 -2.81 8.85
N SER A 78 2.22 -3.72 9.80
CA SER A 78 2.53 -3.38 11.21
C SER A 78 3.76 -4.10 11.75
N THR A 79 3.99 -5.35 11.33
CA THR A 79 5.11 -6.20 11.76
C THR A 79 5.75 -6.88 10.57
N THR A 80 6.84 -7.61 10.79
CA THR A 80 7.53 -8.38 9.74
C THR A 80 6.64 -9.45 9.10
N THR A 81 5.69 -9.99 9.85
CA THR A 81 4.79 -11.07 9.41
C THR A 81 3.42 -10.57 8.94
N ALA A 82 3.06 -9.33 9.26
CA ALA A 82 1.77 -8.71 8.93
C ALA A 82 1.97 -7.50 8.01
N GLN A 83 2.54 -7.73 6.82
CA GLN A 83 2.81 -6.70 5.81
C GLN A 83 2.73 -7.26 4.38
N GLY A 84 2.24 -6.43 3.47
CA GLY A 84 2.03 -6.85 2.09
C GLY A 84 1.10 -5.92 1.31
N ILE A 85 0.56 -6.48 0.23
CA ILE A 85 -0.34 -5.80 -0.69
C ILE A 85 -1.52 -6.69 -0.93
N LEU A 86 -2.69 -6.20 -0.57
CA LEU A 86 -3.94 -6.82 -0.92
C LEU A 86 -4.51 -6.13 -2.15
N VAL A 87 -4.93 -6.92 -3.14
CA VAL A 87 -5.60 -6.43 -4.34
C VAL A 87 -7.01 -6.97 -4.38
N GLU A 88 -7.98 -6.07 -4.47
CA GLU A 88 -9.39 -6.39 -4.68
C GLU A 88 -9.80 -5.99 -6.10
N GLN A 89 -10.67 -6.79 -6.71
CA GLN A 89 -11.35 -6.47 -7.96
C GLN A 89 -12.85 -6.54 -7.71
N ASN A 90 -13.56 -5.43 -7.92
CA ASN A 90 -14.99 -5.31 -7.59
C ASN A 90 -15.30 -5.75 -6.13
N GLY A 91 -14.43 -5.37 -5.19
CA GLY A 91 -14.57 -5.71 -3.76
C GLY A 91 -14.21 -7.16 -3.39
N LYS A 92 -13.85 -8.02 -4.35
CA LYS A 92 -13.37 -9.39 -4.09
C LYS A 92 -11.85 -9.41 -4.05
N ARG A 93 -11.25 -10.02 -3.00
CA ARG A 93 -9.80 -10.27 -2.94
C ARG A 93 -9.37 -11.19 -4.10
N ILE A 94 -8.44 -10.70 -4.93
CA ILE A 94 -7.84 -11.46 -6.03
C ILE A 94 -6.36 -11.76 -5.83
N ALA A 95 -5.68 -11.01 -4.95
CA ALA A 95 -4.30 -11.29 -4.57
C ALA A 95 -4.01 -10.81 -3.14
N ASP A 96 -3.14 -11.56 -2.46
CA ASP A 96 -2.44 -11.16 -1.24
C ASP A 96 -0.94 -11.40 -1.47
N LEU A 97 -0.20 -10.33 -1.77
CA LEU A 97 1.23 -10.36 -2.01
C LEU A 97 1.96 -10.01 -0.72
N ARG A 98 2.29 -11.03 0.07
CA ARG A 98 3.00 -10.86 1.35
C ARG A 98 4.46 -10.51 1.13
N CYS A 99 4.98 -9.62 1.98
CA CYS A 99 6.40 -9.31 1.96
C CYS A 99 7.22 -10.51 2.46
N GLN A 100 8.41 -10.70 1.89
CA GLN A 100 9.42 -11.65 2.36
C GLN A 100 10.38 -10.98 3.35
N ALA A 101 11.15 -11.79 4.07
CA ALA A 101 11.92 -11.40 5.26
C ALA A 101 12.94 -10.27 5.03
N ASP A 102 13.39 -10.04 3.79
CA ASP A 102 14.27 -8.94 3.42
C ASP A 102 13.47 -7.61 3.39
N ARG A 103 13.24 -7.07 4.58
CA ARG A 103 12.55 -5.80 4.78
C ARG A 103 13.44 -4.64 4.34
N LEU A 104 12.84 -3.67 3.63
CA LEU A 104 13.47 -2.37 3.39
C LEU A 104 12.92 -1.30 4.34
N SER A 105 11.63 -1.32 4.73
CA SER A 105 11.02 -0.38 5.72
C SER A 105 9.63 -0.82 6.22
N GLU A 106 9.13 -0.24 7.32
CA GLU A 106 7.73 -0.41 7.82
C GLU A 106 6.84 0.69 7.26
N LEU A 107 5.55 0.44 7.23
CA LEU A 107 4.56 1.48 6.97
C LEU A 107 4.46 2.40 8.20
N GLY A 108 5.36 3.40 8.27
CA GLY A 108 5.40 4.34 9.39
C GLY A 108 4.11 5.17 9.50
N THR A 109 3.30 4.89 10.53
CA THR A 109 1.99 5.51 10.78
C THR A 109 2.08 7.02 11.04
N SER A 110 3.15 7.50 11.68
CA SER A 110 3.42 8.93 11.89
C SER A 110 3.50 9.70 10.58
N ASN A 111 4.12 9.12 9.55
CA ASN A 111 4.21 9.71 8.21
C ASN A 111 2.87 9.68 7.47
N LEU A 112 1.96 8.75 7.80
CA LEU A 112 0.63 8.70 7.18
C LEU A 112 -0.29 9.76 7.78
N GLN A 113 -0.19 9.95 9.09
CA GLN A 113 -0.97 10.96 9.81
C GLN A 113 -0.63 12.38 9.33
N SER A 114 0.65 12.69 9.08
CA SER A 114 1.07 14.00 8.58
C SER A 114 0.56 14.33 7.17
N LEU A 115 0.18 13.31 6.38
CA LEU A 115 -0.34 13.49 5.01
C LEU A 115 -1.82 13.84 4.96
N GLY A 116 -2.55 13.80 6.08
CA GLY A 116 -3.96 14.17 6.12
C GLY A 116 -4.86 13.29 5.23
N LEU A 117 -4.49 12.02 5.02
CA LEU A 117 -5.24 11.11 4.16
C LEU A 117 -6.67 10.89 4.70
N VAL A 118 -7.64 10.85 3.79
CA VAL A 118 -9.04 10.53 4.14
C VAL A 118 -9.15 9.08 4.61
N GLN A 119 -10.03 8.81 5.57
CA GLN A 119 -10.30 7.45 6.04
C GLN A 119 -10.96 6.59 4.95
N ASP A 120 -10.45 5.39 4.71
CA ASP A 120 -11.12 4.40 3.87
C ASP A 120 -12.26 3.77 4.66
N GLN A 121 -13.49 3.97 4.16
CA GLN A 121 -14.71 3.44 4.78
C GLN A 121 -14.92 1.96 4.49
N ARG A 122 -14.15 1.37 3.57
CA ARG A 122 -14.25 -0.04 3.22
C ARG A 122 -13.31 -0.85 4.12
N PRO A 123 -13.79 -1.90 4.81
CA PRO A 123 -12.90 -2.77 5.56
C PRO A 123 -11.86 -3.40 4.64
N LEU A 124 -10.72 -3.74 5.21
CA LEU A 124 -9.72 -4.59 4.57
C LEU A 124 -9.78 -5.95 5.28
N LEU A 125 -9.78 -7.04 4.51
CA LEU A 125 -9.93 -8.40 5.04
C LEU A 125 -8.66 -9.21 4.76
N LEU A 126 -7.79 -9.35 5.77
CA LEU A 126 -6.54 -10.14 5.66
C LEU A 126 -6.71 -11.64 5.95
N SER A 127 -7.81 -12.04 6.59
CA SER A 127 -8.14 -13.43 6.95
C SER A 127 -9.09 -14.03 5.93
#